data_AF-A0A821IK72-F1
#
_entry.id   AF-A0A821IK72-F1
#
_cell.length_a   1.000
_cell.length_b   1.000
_cell.length_c   1.000
_cell.angle_alpha   90.00
_cell.angle_beta   90.00
_cell.angle_gamma   90.00
#
_symmetry.space_group_name_H-M   'P 1'
#
loop_
_entity.id
_entity.type
_entity.pdbx_description
1 polymer ?
#
loop_
_entity_poly.entity_id
_entity_poly.type
_entity_poly.pdbx_seq_one_letter_code
_entity_poly.pdbx_strand_id
1 'polypeptide(L)'
;IILQNRQRSSSTKNVIGVSPEPYLDLISNPFNKRQWNYLSFGPSYIRLNQSAIRPKCQQETEIKNQHKDIYSKVENHLTGHPHRIPRNNIIFKQYSDHLLAYLNQIYFSPLSYKDQLISREQAQILGSIRRIIINMNLIIRVTDKGNNFYIGSANEFEKKAQTFFFDTNAFVELSSNPFNEIFDKVVQLLGALHQKGLIRKWQYEQMMPDRTKCELAHLYFNPKTHKDGIPVRP
;
A
#
# COMPACT_ATOMS: atom_id res chain seq x y z
N ILE A 1 11.78 20.68 -8.71
CA ILE A 1 10.70 20.66 -7.70
C ILE A 1 11.24 19.95 -6.47
N ILE A 2 11.51 20.70 -5.39
CA ILE A 2 12.01 20.16 -4.13
C ILE A 2 10.79 19.70 -3.32
N LEU A 3 10.58 18.39 -3.21
CA LEU A 3 9.64 17.85 -2.22
C LEU A 3 10.36 17.80 -0.87
N GLN A 4 10.41 18.96 -0.21
CA GLN A 4 10.67 19.05 1.22
C GLN A 4 9.46 18.44 1.92
N ASN A 5 9.67 17.44 2.78
CA ASN A 5 8.71 17.09 3.82
C ASN A 5 8.61 18.28 4.79
N ARG A 6 7.79 19.28 4.43
CA ARG A 6 7.29 20.30 5.35
C ARG A 6 6.22 19.64 6.23
N GLN A 7 6.66 18.98 7.30
CA GLN A 7 5.89 18.92 8.53
C GLN A 7 6.69 19.58 9.65
N ARG A 8 6.76 20.91 9.57
CA ARG A 8 6.74 21.79 10.75
C ARG A 8 5.78 22.92 10.42
N SER A 9 4.48 22.64 10.58
CA SER A 9 3.46 23.68 10.66
C SER A 9 3.34 24.10 12.12
N SER A 10 3.92 25.25 12.43
CA SER A 10 3.62 26.01 13.64
C SER A 10 2.45 26.94 13.32
N SER A 11 1.21 26.47 13.42
CA SER A 11 0.01 27.32 13.45
C SER A 11 -1.24 26.50 13.81
N THR A 12 -1.75 26.77 15.02
CA THR A 12 -3.13 26.61 15.49
C THR A 12 -3.90 25.28 15.28
N LYS A 13 -3.88 24.46 16.33
CA LYS A 13 -4.97 23.60 16.85
C LYS A 13 -6.09 23.22 15.86
N ASN A 14 -5.86 22.16 15.11
CA ASN A 14 -6.77 21.02 15.02
C ASN A 14 -5.89 19.78 15.08
N VAL A 15 -5.71 19.24 16.29
CA VAL A 15 -4.93 18.03 16.51
C VAL A 15 -5.74 16.86 15.93
N ILE A 16 -5.60 16.63 14.62
CA ILE A 16 -5.74 15.30 14.07
C ILE A 16 -4.65 14.50 14.78
N GLY A 17 -5.04 13.68 15.75
CA GLY A 17 -4.14 12.93 16.60
C GLY A 17 -3.20 12.08 15.76
N VAL A 18 -2.00 12.59 15.51
CA VAL A 18 -0.88 11.79 15.06
C VAL A 18 -0.49 10.97 16.29
N SER A 19 -1.08 9.79 16.42
CA SER A 19 -0.50 8.71 17.20
C SER A 19 0.33 7.92 16.19
N PRO A 20 1.68 7.97 16.22
CA PRO A 20 2.52 7.35 15.19
C PRO A 20 3.30 6.14 15.72
N GLU A 21 3.03 5.66 16.93
CA GLU A 21 3.77 4.52 17.47
C GLU A 21 3.07 3.21 17.08
N PRO A 22 3.81 2.23 16.51
CA PRO A 22 3.27 0.94 16.21
C PRO A 22 2.81 0.29 17.51
N TYR A 23 1.65 -0.36 17.44
CA TYR A 23 1.15 -1.12 18.57
C TYR A 23 1.92 -2.43 18.64
N LEU A 24 2.64 -2.62 19.74
CA LEU A 24 3.37 -3.84 20.01
C LEU A 24 2.54 -4.78 20.86
N ASP A 25 2.14 -5.91 20.28
CA ASP A 25 1.48 -7.01 20.95
C ASP A 25 2.47 -8.14 21.15
N LEU A 26 3.51 -7.87 21.95
CA LEU A 26 4.53 -8.82 22.34
C LEU A 26 4.89 -8.58 23.81
N ILE A 27 5.29 -9.65 24.51
CA ILE A 27 5.73 -9.60 25.91
C ILE A 27 6.90 -8.62 26.09
N SER A 28 7.75 -8.49 25.08
CA SER A 28 8.85 -7.52 25.07
C SER A 28 9.10 -6.99 23.66
N ASN A 29 9.64 -5.77 23.58
CA ASN A 29 10.02 -5.15 22.31
C ASN A 29 11.30 -5.80 21.78
N PRO A 30 11.26 -6.54 20.65
CA PRO A 30 12.45 -7.15 20.09
C PRO A 30 13.33 -6.16 19.32
N PHE A 31 12.83 -4.94 19.12
CA PHE A 31 13.54 -3.90 18.38
C PHE A 31 14.31 -2.99 19.32
N ASN A 32 15.56 -2.69 18.98
CA ASN A 32 16.31 -1.65 19.66
C ASN A 32 15.72 -0.26 19.34
N LYS A 33 16.13 0.76 20.11
CA LYS A 33 15.62 2.13 19.96
C LYS A 33 15.68 2.68 18.53
N ARG A 34 16.75 2.39 17.77
CA ARG A 34 16.91 2.88 16.39
C ARG A 34 15.93 2.18 15.43
N GLN A 35 15.80 0.86 15.56
CA GLN A 35 14.85 0.07 14.77
C GLN A 35 13.41 0.46 15.09
N TRP A 36 13.09 0.65 16.36
CA TRP A 36 11.76 1.10 16.81
C TRP A 36 11.43 2.47 16.23
N ASN A 37 12.34 3.44 16.33
CA ASN A 37 12.16 4.75 15.71
C ASN A 37 11.96 4.66 14.19
N TYR A 38 12.67 3.75 13.52
CA TYR A 38 12.50 3.54 12.08
C TYR A 38 11.11 2.96 11.76
N LEU A 39 10.57 2.08 12.60
CA LEU A 39 9.21 1.53 12.44
C LEU A 39 8.14 2.59 12.70
N SER A 40 8.32 3.45 13.70
CA SER A 40 7.32 4.47 14.08
C SER A 40 7.28 5.66 13.11
N PHE A 41 8.45 6.13 12.66
CA PHE A 41 8.54 7.38 11.89
C PHE A 41 8.95 7.16 10.43
N GLY A 42 9.19 5.91 10.05
CA GLY A 42 9.77 5.58 8.75
C GLY A 42 11.22 6.05 8.61
N PRO A 43 11.79 5.95 7.39
CA PRO A 43 13.09 6.51 7.12
C PRO A 43 13.08 8.03 7.35
N SER A 44 13.97 8.50 8.22
CA SER A 44 14.14 9.92 8.54
C SER A 44 14.60 10.77 7.34
N TYR A 45 14.93 10.11 6.23
CA TYR A 45 15.45 10.72 5.02
C TYR A 45 14.96 9.97 3.79
N ILE A 46 14.00 10.52 3.06
CA ILE A 46 13.61 10.05 1.73
C ILE A 46 14.07 11.10 0.74
N ARG A 47 15.26 10.92 0.14
CA ARG A 47 15.56 11.58 -1.13
C ARG A 47 15.03 10.73 -2.27
N LEU A 48 14.55 11.40 -3.32
CA LEU A 48 14.20 10.80 -4.62
C LEU A 48 15.34 9.95 -5.21
N ASN A 49 16.57 10.10 -4.71
CA ASN A 49 17.75 9.40 -5.19
C ASN A 49 18.24 8.26 -4.27
N GLN A 50 17.35 7.66 -3.46
CA GLN A 50 17.68 6.39 -2.76
C GLN A 50 17.98 5.24 -3.74
N SER A 51 17.55 5.37 -5.00
CA SER A 51 17.85 4.42 -6.06
C SER A 51 19.28 4.48 -6.58
N ALA A 52 20.05 5.56 -6.35
CA ALA A 52 21.47 5.65 -6.79
C ALA A 52 22.36 4.53 -6.26
N ILE A 53 21.96 3.84 -5.19
CA ILE A 53 22.70 2.74 -4.59
C ILE A 53 22.34 1.38 -5.22
N ARG A 54 21.24 1.32 -5.99
CA ARG A 54 20.79 0.10 -6.68
C ARG A 54 21.66 -0.20 -7.91
N PRO A 55 21.70 -1.46 -8.37
CA PRO A 55 22.33 -1.79 -9.64
C PRO A 55 21.76 -0.96 -10.80
N LYS A 56 22.61 -0.58 -11.75
CA LYS A 56 22.23 0.24 -12.91
C LYS A 56 21.03 -0.32 -13.68
N CYS A 57 20.96 -1.63 -13.88
CA CYS A 57 19.83 -2.28 -14.55
C CYS A 57 18.49 -2.08 -13.82
N GLN A 58 18.51 -2.03 -12.49
CA GLN A 58 17.32 -1.79 -11.68
C GLN A 58 16.91 -0.31 -11.75
N GLN A 59 17.89 0.61 -11.73
CA GLN A 59 17.64 2.04 -11.93
C GLN A 59 17.00 2.32 -13.28
N GLU A 60 17.52 1.73 -14.36
CA GLU A 60 16.95 1.88 -15.72
C GLU A 60 15.50 1.38 -15.79
N THR A 61 15.21 0.25 -15.13
CA THR A 61 13.85 -0.30 -15.03
C THR A 61 12.91 0.65 -14.28
N GLU A 62 13.37 1.21 -13.16
CA GLU A 62 12.60 2.19 -12.38
C GLU A 62 12.34 3.48 -13.16
N ILE A 63 13.36 4.02 -13.84
CA ILE A 63 13.24 5.21 -14.70
C ILE A 63 12.18 4.96 -15.77
N LYS A 64 12.23 3.82 -16.45
CA LYS A 64 11.25 3.45 -17.48
C LYS A 64 9.83 3.37 -16.93
N ASN A 65 9.66 2.76 -15.75
CA ASN A 65 8.35 2.60 -15.12
C ASN A 65 7.78 3.94 -14.63
N GLN A 66 8.59 4.77 -13.96
CA GLN A 66 8.19 6.10 -13.49
C GLN A 66 7.90 7.04 -14.63
N HIS A 67 8.74 7.03 -15.67
CA HIS A 67 8.51 7.80 -16.89
C HIS A 67 7.15 7.46 -17.49
N LYS A 68 6.88 6.16 -17.73
CA LYS A 68 5.61 5.70 -18.28
C LYS A 68 4.41 6.12 -17.43
N ASP A 69 4.49 5.95 -16.11
CA ASP A 69 3.39 6.28 -15.19
C ASP A 69 3.08 7.79 -15.19
N ILE A 70 4.10 8.63 -14.98
CA ILE A 70 3.95 10.09 -14.94
C ILE A 70 3.49 10.60 -16.30
N TYR A 71 4.13 10.15 -17.39
CA TYR A 71 3.77 10.55 -18.75
C TYR A 71 2.32 10.23 -19.07
N SER A 72 1.89 8.98 -18.83
CA SER A 72 0.52 8.54 -19.13
C SER A 72 -0.51 9.34 -18.34
N LYS A 73 -0.24 9.66 -17.07
CA LYS A 73 -1.13 10.49 -16.24
C LYS A 73 -1.29 11.90 -16.81
N VAL A 74 -0.19 12.54 -17.20
CA VAL A 74 -0.21 13.90 -17.76
C VAL A 74 -0.87 13.91 -19.14
N GLU A 75 -0.53 12.96 -20.02
CA GLU A 75 -1.16 12.82 -21.34
C GLU A 75 -2.67 12.61 -21.23
N ASN A 76 -3.11 11.68 -20.39
CA ASN A 76 -4.53 11.41 -20.18
C ASN A 76 -5.27 12.62 -19.61
N HIS A 77 -4.64 13.35 -18.68
CA HIS A 77 -5.23 14.56 -18.11
C HIS A 77 -5.42 15.64 -19.19
N LEU A 78 -4.38 15.96 -19.96
CA LEU A 78 -4.40 17.03 -20.96
C LEU A 78 -5.25 16.70 -22.21
N THR A 79 -5.43 15.42 -22.52
CA THR A 79 -6.27 14.98 -23.64
C THR A 79 -7.75 14.85 -23.27
N GLY A 80 -8.07 14.64 -21.98
CA GLY A 80 -9.43 14.44 -21.48
C GLY A 80 -10.22 15.72 -21.15
N HIS A 81 -9.56 16.89 -21.06
CA HIS A 81 -10.18 18.14 -20.58
C HIS A 81 -10.68 19.05 -21.72
N PRO A 82 -11.59 20.01 -21.48
CA PRO A 82 -12.19 20.87 -22.50
C PRO A 82 -11.18 21.71 -23.32
N HIS A 83 -9.98 21.96 -22.79
CA HIS A 83 -8.84 22.52 -23.52
C HIS A 83 -7.94 21.40 -24.07
N ARG A 84 -8.48 20.60 -24.99
CA ARG A 84 -7.82 19.39 -25.50
C ARG A 84 -6.52 19.73 -26.23
N ILE A 85 -5.42 19.16 -25.75
CA ILE A 85 -4.19 19.06 -26.53
C ILE A 85 -4.23 17.73 -27.29
N PRO A 86 -4.18 17.73 -28.63
CA PRO A 86 -4.12 16.49 -29.42
C PRO A 86 -2.92 15.62 -29.03
N ARG A 87 -3.08 14.29 -28.94
CA ARG A 87 -1.98 13.36 -28.57
C ARG A 87 -0.76 13.44 -29.49
N ASN A 88 -0.96 13.82 -30.75
CA ASN A 88 0.11 14.02 -31.73
C ASN A 88 0.80 15.38 -31.61
N ASN A 89 0.43 16.22 -30.65
CA ASN A 89 1.06 17.52 -30.45
C ASN A 89 2.52 17.34 -29.99
N ILE A 90 3.42 18.11 -30.61
CA ILE A 90 4.87 18.08 -30.34
C ILE A 90 5.21 18.29 -28.84
N ILE A 91 4.34 18.99 -28.10
CA ILE A 91 4.52 19.24 -26.67
C ILE A 91 4.61 17.95 -25.86
N PHE A 92 3.89 16.89 -26.25
CA PHE A 92 3.96 15.61 -25.55
C PHE A 92 5.31 14.92 -25.76
N LYS A 93 5.87 15.00 -26.97
CA LYS A 93 7.22 14.48 -27.23
C LYS A 93 8.26 15.26 -26.44
N GLN A 94 8.21 16.59 -26.48
CA GLN A 94 9.11 17.46 -25.70
C GLN A 94 9.02 17.19 -24.20
N TYR A 95 7.81 17.05 -23.68
CA TYR A 95 7.59 16.71 -22.27
C TYR A 95 8.17 15.33 -21.92
N SER A 96 7.93 14.32 -22.76
CA SER A 96 8.48 12.98 -22.59
C SER A 96 10.01 12.99 -22.52
N ASP A 97 10.66 13.70 -23.44
CA ASP A 97 12.12 13.82 -23.53
C ASP A 97 12.68 14.56 -22.30
N HIS A 98 12.06 15.68 -21.90
CA HIS A 98 12.46 16.42 -20.70
C HIS A 98 12.27 15.61 -19.41
N LEU A 99 11.17 14.88 -19.28
CA LEU A 99 10.93 14.01 -18.14
C LEU A 99 11.98 12.90 -18.06
N LEU A 100 12.31 12.27 -19.19
CA LEU A 100 13.33 11.24 -19.24
C LEU A 100 14.71 11.80 -18.87
N ALA A 101 15.09 12.96 -19.42
CA ALA A 101 16.34 13.63 -19.07
C ALA A 101 16.41 13.97 -17.58
N TYR A 102 15.32 14.49 -17.01
CA TYR A 102 15.21 14.81 -15.59
C TYR A 102 15.35 13.57 -14.69
N LEU A 103 14.66 12.47 -15.02
CA LEU A 103 14.75 11.23 -14.27
C LEU A 103 16.16 10.63 -14.34
N ASN A 104 16.78 10.59 -15.53
CA ASN A 104 18.16 10.15 -15.68
C ASN A 104 19.11 11.01 -14.83
N GLN A 105 18.95 12.33 -14.88
CA GLN A 105 19.76 13.23 -14.06
C GLN A 105 19.60 12.92 -12.57
N ILE A 106 18.38 12.75 -12.06
CA ILE A 106 18.15 12.43 -10.64
C ILE A 106 18.81 11.11 -10.26
N TYR A 107 18.58 10.06 -11.03
CA TYR A 107 19.02 8.70 -10.70
C TYR A 107 20.54 8.53 -10.79
N PHE A 108 21.18 9.19 -11.76
CA PHE A 108 22.62 9.07 -12.00
C PHE A 108 23.45 10.20 -11.38
N SER A 109 22.81 11.22 -10.81
CA SER A 109 23.55 12.23 -10.03
C SER A 109 24.18 11.57 -8.80
N PRO A 110 25.50 11.72 -8.59
CA PRO A 110 26.16 11.12 -7.44
C PRO A 110 25.59 11.71 -6.15
N LEU A 111 25.28 10.82 -5.20
CA LEU A 111 24.92 11.22 -3.84
C LEU A 111 26.13 11.83 -3.15
N SER A 112 25.89 12.86 -2.30
CA SER A 112 26.93 13.36 -1.41
C SER A 112 27.43 12.23 -0.48
N TYR A 113 28.68 12.28 -0.06
CA TYR A 113 29.25 11.26 0.83
C TYR A 113 28.40 11.07 2.10
N LYS A 114 27.90 12.17 2.68
CA LYS A 114 26.99 12.15 3.84
C LYS A 114 25.70 11.39 3.55
N ASP A 115 25.10 11.62 2.38
CA ASP A 115 23.86 10.93 1.97
C ASP A 115 24.10 9.43 1.73
N GLN A 116 25.25 9.06 1.18
CA GLN A 116 25.63 7.66 0.99
C GLN A 116 25.74 6.93 2.33
N LEU A 117 26.39 7.55 3.33
CA LEU A 117 26.50 6.98 4.68
C LEU A 117 25.13 6.78 5.33
N ILE A 118 24.27 7.81 5.31
CA ILE A 118 22.91 7.73 5.88
C ILE A 118 22.09 6.63 5.20
N SER A 119 22.16 6.53 3.87
CA SER A 119 21.40 5.54 3.12
C SER A 119 21.86 4.11 3.43
N ARG A 120 23.17 3.90 3.57
CA ARG A 120 23.74 2.60 3.98
C ARG A 120 23.29 2.21 5.39
N GLU A 121 23.33 3.15 6.34
CA GLU A 121 22.86 2.91 7.71
C GLU A 121 21.37 2.54 7.75
N GLN A 122 20.53 3.27 7.01
CA GLN A 122 19.09 2.95 6.91
C GLN A 122 18.85 1.57 6.28
N ALA A 123 19.59 1.21 5.23
CA ALA A 123 19.48 -0.12 4.61
C ALA A 123 19.88 -1.23 5.58
N GLN A 124 20.91 -1.02 6.41
CA GLN A 124 21.32 -1.95 7.45
C GLN A 124 20.25 -2.09 8.54
N ILE A 125 19.65 -0.98 8.99
CA ILE A 125 18.55 -0.99 9.97
C ILE A 125 17.37 -1.80 9.41
N LEU A 126 16.95 -1.52 8.17
CA LEU A 126 15.87 -2.24 7.51
C LEU A 126 16.17 -3.73 7.37
N GLY A 127 17.38 -4.09 6.94
CA GLY A 127 17.81 -5.48 6.84
C GLY A 127 17.87 -6.19 8.20
N SER A 128 18.11 -5.45 9.28
CA SER A 128 18.08 -5.99 10.64
C SER A 128 16.64 -6.19 11.15
N ILE A 129 15.75 -5.23 10.93
CA ILE A 129 14.31 -5.33 11.23
C ILE A 129 13.70 -6.55 10.54
N ARG A 130 13.96 -6.71 9.23
CA ARG A 130 13.46 -7.86 8.45
C ARG A 130 13.91 -9.20 9.03
N ARG A 131 15.17 -9.30 9.46
CA ARG A 131 15.69 -10.50 10.11
C ARG A 131 14.96 -10.80 11.41
N ILE A 132 14.70 -9.80 12.24
CA ILE A 132 13.92 -9.96 13.49
C ILE A 132 12.51 -10.48 13.18
N ILE A 133 11.82 -9.84 12.22
CA ILE A 133 10.46 -10.23 11.83
C ILE A 133 10.40 -11.70 11.39
N ILE A 134 11.33 -12.12 10.53
CA ILE A 134 11.39 -13.51 10.04
C ILE A 134 11.72 -14.47 11.18
N ASN A 135 12.78 -14.19 11.94
CA ASN A 135 13.28 -15.10 12.97
C ASN A 135 12.27 -15.30 14.12
N MET A 136 11.50 -14.27 14.44
CA MET A 136 10.49 -14.31 15.50
C MET A 136 9.08 -14.61 14.98
N ASN A 137 8.93 -14.90 13.68
CA ASN A 137 7.65 -15.14 13.03
C ASN A 137 6.61 -14.05 13.35
N LEU A 138 7.01 -12.78 13.19
CA LEU A 138 6.16 -11.64 13.48
C LEU A 138 5.33 -11.25 12.26
N ILE A 139 4.12 -10.79 12.53
CA ILE A 139 3.24 -10.19 11.54
C ILE A 139 3.19 -8.68 11.74
N ILE A 140 3.13 -7.95 10.62
CA ILE A 140 2.84 -6.51 10.62
C ILE A 140 1.53 -6.31 9.87
N ARG A 141 0.55 -5.70 10.53
CA ARG A 141 -0.78 -5.43 9.96
C ARG A 141 -1.18 -3.98 10.17
N VAL A 142 -1.94 -3.42 9.24
CA VAL A 142 -2.60 -2.12 9.47
C VAL A 142 -3.73 -2.35 10.46
N THR A 143 -3.90 -1.46 11.41
CA THR A 143 -5.00 -1.53 12.37
C THR A 143 -6.32 -1.07 11.73
N ASP A 144 -7.46 -1.65 12.13
CA ASP A 144 -8.80 -1.29 11.64
C ASP A 144 -9.11 0.21 11.82
N LYS A 145 -8.59 0.80 12.91
CA LYS A 145 -8.77 2.21 13.24
C LYS A 145 -7.44 2.87 13.58
N GLY A 146 -7.19 4.02 12.96
CA GLY A 146 -5.97 4.79 13.14
C GLY A 146 -4.92 4.45 12.07
N ASN A 147 -4.01 5.39 11.83
CA ASN A 147 -2.89 5.22 10.90
C ASN A 147 -1.72 4.46 11.57
N ASN A 148 -2.04 3.40 12.30
CA ASN A 148 -1.08 2.62 13.06
C ASN A 148 -0.92 1.22 12.47
N PHE A 149 0.22 0.61 12.80
CA PHE A 149 0.50 -0.78 12.46
C PHE A 149 0.61 -1.58 13.75
N TYR A 150 0.00 -2.75 13.72
CA TYR A 150 0.13 -3.79 14.73
C TYR A 150 1.35 -4.65 14.40
N ILE A 151 2.16 -4.94 15.43
CA ILE A 151 3.24 -5.92 15.36
C ILE A 151 3.02 -6.95 16.46
N GLY A 152 2.87 -8.22 16.08
CA GLY A 152 2.65 -9.33 17.02
C GLY A 152 3.12 -10.66 16.44
N SER A 153 3.07 -11.72 17.22
CA SER A 153 3.43 -13.07 16.75
C SER A 153 2.36 -13.61 15.81
N ALA A 154 2.76 -14.25 14.70
CA ALA A 154 1.84 -14.95 13.82
C ALA A 154 1.02 -16.02 14.57
N ASN A 155 1.67 -16.75 15.47
CA ASN A 155 1.02 -17.83 16.23
C ASN A 155 -0.06 -17.30 17.19
N GLU A 156 0.20 -16.16 17.85
CA GLU A 156 -0.79 -15.54 18.74
C GLU A 156 -1.96 -14.97 17.94
N PHE A 157 -1.67 -14.41 16.76
CA PHE A 157 -2.71 -13.93 15.86
C PHE A 157 -3.62 -15.05 15.37
N GLU A 158 -3.05 -16.19 14.95
CA GLU A 158 -3.82 -17.37 14.55
C GLU A 158 -4.67 -17.90 15.71
N LYS A 159 -4.12 -17.97 16.92
CA LYS A 159 -4.89 -18.35 18.12
C LYS A 159 -6.07 -17.40 18.35
N LYS A 160 -5.86 -16.09 18.27
CA LYS A 160 -6.94 -15.09 18.41
C LYS A 160 -8.03 -15.27 17.35
N ALA A 161 -7.66 -15.56 16.11
CA ALA A 161 -8.61 -15.84 15.03
C ALA A 161 -9.40 -17.12 15.30
N GLN A 162 -8.74 -18.20 15.72
CA GLN A 162 -9.37 -19.47 16.10
C GLN A 162 -10.34 -19.30 17.27
N THR A 163 -9.92 -18.60 18.32
CA THR A 163 -10.79 -18.28 19.47
C THR A 163 -12.01 -17.50 19.01
N PHE A 164 -11.84 -16.49 18.15
CA PHE A 164 -12.96 -15.73 17.61
C PHE A 164 -13.93 -16.61 16.81
N PHE A 165 -13.43 -17.54 15.99
CA PHE A 165 -14.28 -18.49 15.27
C PHE A 165 -15.07 -19.39 16.22
N PHE A 166 -14.41 -19.93 17.23
CA PHE A 166 -15.04 -20.80 18.23
C PHE A 166 -16.11 -20.04 19.04
N ASP A 167 -15.79 -18.85 19.53
CA ASP A 167 -16.67 -18.08 20.41
C ASP A 167 -17.91 -17.53 19.70
N THR A 168 -17.77 -17.16 18.43
CA THR A 168 -18.87 -16.52 17.69
C THR A 168 -19.76 -17.51 16.93
N ASN A 169 -19.22 -18.69 16.59
CA ASN A 169 -19.86 -19.65 15.69
C ASN A 169 -20.41 -19.00 14.40
N ALA A 170 -19.81 -17.87 13.99
CA ALA A 170 -20.30 -17.05 12.87
C ALA A 170 -19.80 -17.54 11.51
N PHE A 171 -18.88 -18.52 11.51
CA PHE A 171 -18.20 -19.03 10.33
C PHE A 171 -18.27 -20.55 10.31
N VAL A 172 -18.43 -21.11 9.12
CA VAL A 172 -18.42 -22.55 8.87
C VAL A 172 -17.32 -22.84 7.88
N GLU A 173 -16.53 -23.87 8.16
CA GLU A 173 -15.53 -24.36 7.23
C GLU A 173 -16.22 -25.01 6.03
N LEU A 174 -15.86 -24.57 4.82
CA LEU A 174 -16.38 -25.13 3.59
C LEU A 174 -15.47 -26.24 3.09
N SER A 175 -16.06 -27.35 2.65
CA SER A 175 -15.32 -28.49 2.07
C SER A 175 -14.73 -28.19 0.69
N SER A 176 -15.18 -27.13 0.03
CA SER A 176 -14.71 -26.71 -1.29
C SER A 176 -14.87 -25.21 -1.50
N ASN A 177 -14.15 -24.66 -2.47
CA ASN A 177 -14.21 -23.24 -2.81
C ASN A 177 -15.53 -22.90 -3.53
N PRO A 178 -16.42 -22.07 -2.93
CA PRO A 178 -17.73 -21.77 -3.51
C PRO A 178 -17.72 -20.69 -4.60
N PHE A 179 -16.53 -20.18 -4.99
CA PHE A 179 -16.41 -19.00 -5.86
C PHE A 179 -17.20 -19.12 -7.16
N ASN A 180 -17.05 -20.23 -7.90
CA ASN A 180 -17.72 -20.39 -9.19
C ASN A 180 -19.24 -20.44 -9.03
N GLU A 181 -19.73 -21.13 -8.00
CA GLU A 181 -21.16 -21.23 -7.72
C GLU A 181 -21.76 -19.86 -7.37
N ILE A 182 -21.08 -19.09 -6.51
CA ILE A 182 -21.51 -17.74 -6.14
C ILE A 182 -21.46 -16.81 -7.36
N PHE A 183 -20.39 -16.86 -8.14
CA PHE A 183 -20.24 -16.07 -9.36
C PHE A 183 -21.38 -16.32 -10.33
N ASP A 184 -21.68 -17.59 -10.62
CA ASP A 184 -22.74 -17.95 -11.56
C ASP A 184 -24.12 -17.50 -11.04
N LYS A 185 -24.38 -17.61 -9.74
CA LYS A 185 -25.60 -17.08 -9.10
C LYS A 185 -25.72 -15.56 -9.25
N VAL A 186 -24.62 -14.81 -9.09
CA VAL A 186 -24.60 -13.35 -9.29
C VAL A 186 -24.89 -12.99 -10.75
N VAL A 187 -24.25 -13.67 -11.70
CA VAL A 187 -24.50 -13.44 -13.14
C VAL A 187 -25.96 -13.74 -13.50
N GLN A 188 -26.51 -14.85 -13.01
CA GLN A 188 -27.92 -15.20 -13.21
C GLN A 188 -28.86 -14.15 -12.62
N LEU A 189 -28.59 -13.68 -11.40
CA LEU A 189 -29.36 -12.63 -10.75
C LEU A 189 -29.37 -11.34 -11.59
N LEU A 190 -28.20 -10.87 -12.02
CA LEU A 190 -28.07 -9.68 -12.85
C LEU A 190 -28.81 -9.85 -14.19
N GLY A 191 -28.70 -11.02 -14.82
CA GLY A 191 -29.44 -11.34 -16.04
C GLY A 191 -30.95 -11.25 -15.84
N ALA A 192 -31.48 -11.85 -14.77
CA ALA A 192 -32.89 -11.81 -14.45
C ALA A 192 -33.40 -10.39 -14.14
N LEU A 193 -32.61 -9.58 -13.42
CA LEU A 193 -32.95 -8.18 -13.14
C LEU A 193 -33.02 -7.35 -14.42
N HIS A 194 -32.08 -7.57 -15.34
CA HIS A 194 -32.05 -6.87 -16.63
C HIS A 194 -33.22 -7.27 -17.52
N GLN A 195 -33.51 -8.56 -17.65
CA GLN A 195 -34.64 -9.08 -18.42
C GLN A 195 -35.99 -8.56 -17.93
N LYS A 196 -36.15 -8.37 -16.61
CA LYS A 196 -37.34 -7.79 -15.99
C LYS A 196 -37.42 -6.27 -16.11
N GLY A 197 -36.43 -5.61 -16.72
CA GLY A 197 -36.37 -4.14 -16.83
C GLY A 197 -36.13 -3.41 -15.52
N LEU A 198 -35.70 -4.12 -14.45
CA LEU A 198 -35.44 -3.52 -13.14
C LEU A 198 -34.11 -2.76 -13.10
N ILE A 199 -33.19 -3.12 -14.00
CA ILE A 199 -31.93 -2.40 -14.21
C ILE A 199 -31.72 -2.09 -15.69
N ARG A 200 -31.16 -0.91 -15.95
CA ARG A 200 -30.80 -0.46 -17.31
C ARG A 200 -29.56 -1.19 -17.81
N LYS A 201 -29.40 -1.25 -19.14
CA LYS A 201 -28.24 -1.89 -19.78
C LYS A 201 -26.90 -1.44 -19.22
N TRP A 202 -26.70 -0.13 -19.04
CA TRP A 202 -25.44 0.40 -18.50
C TRP A 202 -25.18 -0.04 -17.04
N GLN A 203 -26.23 -0.22 -16.23
CA GLN A 203 -26.10 -0.71 -14.85
C GLN A 203 -25.71 -2.19 -14.87
N TYR A 204 -26.35 -2.98 -15.71
CA TYR A 204 -26.01 -4.39 -15.92
C TYR A 204 -24.55 -4.55 -16.35
N GLU A 205 -24.09 -3.77 -17.33
CA GLU A 205 -22.70 -3.79 -17.82
C GLU A 205 -21.70 -3.36 -16.74
N GLN A 206 -22.03 -2.35 -15.91
CA GLN A 206 -21.17 -1.93 -14.80
C GLN A 206 -21.11 -2.92 -13.64
N MET A 207 -22.22 -3.61 -13.36
CA MET A 207 -22.32 -4.55 -12.24
C MET A 207 -21.83 -5.96 -12.59
N MET A 208 -21.66 -6.28 -13.88
CA MET A 208 -21.24 -7.60 -14.33
C MET A 208 -19.83 -7.92 -13.80
N PRO A 209 -19.66 -8.97 -12.98
CA PRO A 209 -18.36 -9.30 -12.43
C PRO A 209 -17.40 -9.84 -13.51
N ASP A 210 -16.14 -9.42 -13.44
CA ASP A 210 -15.06 -9.96 -14.26
C ASP A 210 -14.43 -11.15 -13.54
N ARG A 211 -14.64 -12.36 -14.07
CA ARG A 211 -14.15 -13.61 -13.48
C ARG A 211 -12.64 -13.60 -13.21
N THR A 212 -11.86 -12.86 -13.99
CA THR A 212 -10.40 -12.79 -13.84
C THR A 212 -9.95 -11.81 -12.74
N LYS A 213 -10.85 -10.94 -12.28
CA LYS A 213 -10.56 -9.91 -11.27
C LYS A 213 -11.32 -10.11 -9.96
N CYS A 214 -12.31 -10.99 -9.95
CA CYS A 214 -13.09 -11.29 -8.75
C CYS A 214 -12.39 -12.36 -7.90
N GLU A 215 -12.46 -12.18 -6.58
CA GLU A 215 -12.05 -13.15 -5.57
C GLU A 215 -13.11 -13.22 -4.48
N LEU A 216 -13.06 -14.26 -3.65
CA LEU A 216 -13.91 -14.32 -2.45
C LEU A 216 -13.46 -13.25 -1.46
N ALA A 217 -14.40 -12.75 -0.65
CA ALA A 217 -14.06 -11.81 0.40
C ALA A 217 -13.04 -12.46 1.36
N HIS A 218 -11.93 -11.76 1.62
CA HIS A 218 -10.93 -12.20 2.58
C HIS A 218 -11.31 -11.72 3.98
N LEU A 219 -11.13 -12.60 4.97
CA LEU A 219 -11.19 -12.22 6.37
C LEU A 219 -9.83 -11.64 6.75
N TYR A 220 -9.82 -10.40 7.23
CA TYR A 220 -8.57 -9.68 7.47
C TYR A 220 -8.12 -9.75 8.94
N PHE A 221 -9.03 -10.09 9.86
CA PHE A 221 -8.74 -10.20 11.31
C PHE A 221 -7.99 -9.00 11.88
N ASN A 222 -8.35 -7.79 11.43
CA ASN A 222 -7.60 -6.59 11.78
C ASN A 222 -7.68 -6.34 13.31
N PRO A 223 -6.55 -6.10 13.98
CA PRO A 223 -6.51 -5.84 15.42
C PRO A 223 -7.24 -4.55 15.80
N LYS A 224 -8.02 -4.59 16.89
CA LYS A 224 -8.59 -3.40 17.53
C LYS A 224 -7.73 -2.94 18.70
N THR A 225 -6.83 -2.02 18.41
CA THR A 225 -5.86 -1.47 19.38
C THR A 225 -6.47 -0.63 20.53
N HIS A 226 -7.75 -0.28 20.47
CA HIS A 226 -8.44 0.56 21.46
C HIS A 226 -9.39 -0.21 22.39
N LYS A 227 -9.31 -1.55 22.42
CA LYS A 227 -10.13 -2.40 23.29
C LYS A 227 -9.24 -3.37 24.08
N ASP A 228 -9.59 -3.60 25.34
CA ASP A 228 -8.89 -4.55 26.20
C ASP A 228 -8.86 -5.95 25.58
N GLY A 229 -7.72 -6.63 25.69
CA GLY A 229 -7.51 -7.98 25.13
C GLY A 229 -7.30 -8.04 23.60
N ILE A 230 -7.20 -6.90 22.91
CA ILE A 230 -6.98 -6.75 21.46
C ILE A 230 -7.79 -7.78 20.64
N PRO A 231 -9.13 -7.69 20.65
CA PRO A 231 -9.94 -8.57 19.84
C PRO A 231 -9.70 -8.32 18.34
N VAL A 232 -9.64 -9.39 17.56
CA VAL A 232 -9.57 -9.33 16.09
C VAL A 232 -10.96 -9.11 15.51
N ARG A 233 -11.04 -8.45 14.34
CA ARG A 233 -12.29 -8.23 13.62
C ARG A 233 -12.25 -8.94 12.26
N PRO A 234 -13.23 -9.79 11.92
CA PRO A 234 -13.26 -10.51 10.65
C PRO A 234 -13.15 -9.55 9.46
#